data_AF-A9DSH6-F1
#
_entry.id   AF-A9DSH6-F1
#
_cell.length_a   1.000
_cell.length_b   1.000
_cell.length_c   1.000
_cell.angle_alpha   90.00
_cell.angle_beta   90.00
_cell.angle_gamma   90.00
#
_symmetry.space_group_name_H-M   'P 1'
#
loop_
_entity.id
_entity.type
_entity.pdbx_description
1 polymer ?
#
loop_
_entity_poly.entity_id
_entity_poly.type
_entity_poly.pdbx_seq_one_letter_code
_entity_poly.pdbx_strand_id
1 'polypeptide(L)'
;MGIKLLDITTEELLEKFGAGNHKPGSGSDAAFQGMISAKLLVTVINLTNEKKRRKRYSKNLPKLLEMESDIQNRIFPELTKLFQEDSIQFDKTIKLREQRDLEKDPIKHNKLSRLALKELKVAIDIPIEISRLCVELTEIANFVFDHAFRSARGDSQVALSGSVSAIAGCLSIIQLNLLSFRSDEYEWIEDTMLKVESLKNKYRNFSNITDSKISILEKEVNDKKILYKEVDQFLKKYKSKKNLSDKDIEESSVELQRLIWKNRYKIWKVKVPQQPTKVLIPGTVLKKIFGYEFHDVAEIGSENNIAGIINQEEKIVMISDEFPKNTQNFTAAHELGHAILHTQKVMHRDKPIDGFTSYKNRDYKERQADKFATFFLMPEKLVKQTFKELFLTDKFQINEDSAFFLTGGNPSELRKECKNSRGLARKLANAEFYSNQSFISISKLFNVSVEAMAIRIEELDLIEF
;
A
#
# COMPACT_ATOMS: atom_id res chain seq x y z
N MET A 1 -42.59 -12.38 -27.61
CA MET A 1 -41.80 -11.93 -26.45
C MET A 1 -40.42 -11.54 -26.93
N GLY A 2 -39.93 -10.35 -26.55
CA GLY A 2 -38.56 -9.94 -26.91
C GLY A 2 -37.54 -10.77 -26.14
N ILE A 3 -36.41 -11.07 -26.76
CA ILE A 3 -35.27 -11.72 -26.10
C ILE A 3 -34.81 -10.82 -24.95
N LYS A 4 -34.67 -11.40 -23.75
CA LYS A 4 -34.07 -10.73 -22.60
C LYS A 4 -32.55 -10.78 -22.75
N LEU A 5 -31.92 -9.62 -22.85
CA LEU A 5 -30.50 -9.48 -23.22
C LEU A 5 -29.53 -10.08 -22.20
N LEU A 6 -29.96 -10.25 -20.95
CA LEU A 6 -29.16 -10.90 -19.91
C LEU A 6 -29.34 -12.43 -19.86
N ASP A 7 -30.28 -12.98 -20.63
CA ASP A 7 -30.52 -14.43 -20.66
C ASP A 7 -29.77 -15.11 -21.82
N ILE A 8 -29.17 -14.33 -22.72
CA ILE A 8 -28.31 -14.81 -23.81
C ILE A 8 -26.85 -14.90 -23.36
N THR A 9 -26.02 -15.63 -24.11
CA THR A 9 -24.60 -15.72 -23.79
C THR A 9 -23.89 -14.39 -24.05
N THR A 10 -22.74 -14.18 -23.40
CA THR A 10 -21.92 -12.99 -23.66
C THR A 10 -21.44 -12.95 -25.11
N GLU A 11 -21.13 -14.10 -25.72
CA GLU A 11 -20.76 -14.20 -27.14
C GLU A 11 -21.91 -13.70 -28.04
N GLU A 12 -23.13 -14.20 -27.82
CA GLU A 12 -24.31 -13.77 -28.55
C GLU A 12 -24.61 -12.28 -28.36
N LEU A 13 -24.40 -11.75 -27.15
CA LEU A 13 -24.59 -10.33 -26.86
C LEU A 13 -23.59 -9.46 -27.63
N LEU A 14 -22.31 -9.85 -27.65
CA LEU A 14 -21.25 -9.14 -28.37
C LEU A 14 -21.45 -9.18 -29.88
N GLU A 15 -21.86 -10.34 -30.43
CA GLU A 15 -22.24 -10.45 -31.84
C GLU A 15 -23.37 -9.48 -32.18
N LYS A 16 -24.40 -9.38 -31.32
CA LYS A 16 -25.51 -8.44 -31.54
C LYS A 16 -25.07 -6.98 -31.52
N PHE A 17 -24.15 -6.59 -30.64
CA PHE A 17 -23.56 -5.24 -30.67
C PHE A 17 -22.76 -4.96 -31.96
N GLY A 18 -22.08 -5.98 -32.50
CA GLY A 18 -21.28 -5.88 -33.72
C GLY A 18 -22.05 -6.05 -35.04
N ALA A 19 -23.30 -6.51 -35.00
CA ALA A 19 -24.07 -6.90 -36.20
C ALA A 19 -24.54 -5.71 -37.07
N GLY A 20 -24.29 -4.46 -36.67
CA GLY A 20 -24.75 -3.27 -37.41
C GLY A 20 -26.27 -3.03 -37.38
N ASN A 21 -27.00 -3.81 -36.57
CA ASN A 21 -28.43 -3.62 -36.33
C ASN A 21 -28.65 -2.52 -35.26
N HIS A 22 -29.85 -1.95 -35.21
CA HIS A 22 -30.21 -0.94 -34.20
C HIS A 22 -30.44 -1.50 -32.79
N LYS A 23 -30.31 -2.83 -32.59
CA LYS A 23 -30.65 -3.53 -31.36
C LYS A 23 -29.64 -4.64 -31.01
N PRO A 24 -29.06 -4.66 -29.79
CA PRO A 24 -29.09 -3.61 -28.77
C PRO A 24 -28.32 -2.36 -29.22
N GLY A 25 -28.81 -1.19 -28.83
CA GLY A 25 -28.23 0.09 -29.20
C GLY A 25 -27.07 0.50 -28.29
N SER A 26 -26.44 1.63 -28.60
CA SER A 26 -25.33 2.18 -27.82
C SER A 26 -25.72 2.67 -26.42
N GLY A 27 -27.01 2.94 -26.14
CA GLY A 27 -27.50 3.22 -24.79
C GLY A 27 -27.45 1.96 -23.91
N SER A 28 -27.84 0.82 -24.49
CA SER A 28 -27.71 -0.50 -23.87
C SER A 28 -26.24 -0.84 -23.60
N ASP A 29 -25.33 -0.53 -24.52
CA ASP A 29 -23.88 -0.70 -24.27
C ASP A 29 -23.41 0.15 -23.08
N ALA A 30 -23.81 1.43 -23.00
CA ALA A 30 -23.46 2.29 -21.87
C ALA A 30 -24.00 1.77 -20.53
N ALA A 31 -25.24 1.25 -20.49
CA ALA A 31 -25.78 0.60 -19.29
C ALA A 31 -24.97 -0.64 -18.91
N PHE A 32 -24.61 -1.47 -19.88
CA PHE A 32 -23.80 -2.67 -19.68
C PHE A 32 -22.40 -2.35 -19.13
N GLN A 33 -21.74 -1.30 -19.64
CA GLN A 33 -20.48 -0.78 -19.09
C GLN A 33 -20.63 -0.33 -17.63
N GLY A 34 -21.73 0.35 -17.28
CA GLY A 34 -22.06 0.71 -15.91
C GLY A 34 -22.26 -0.52 -15.01
N MET A 35 -22.93 -1.56 -15.51
CA MET A 35 -23.15 -2.82 -14.79
C MET A 35 -21.83 -3.55 -14.47
N ILE A 36 -20.90 -3.60 -15.42
CA ILE A 36 -19.56 -4.17 -15.21
C ILE A 36 -18.83 -3.36 -14.14
N SER A 37 -18.87 -2.03 -14.23
CA SER A 37 -18.24 -1.12 -13.26
C SER A 37 -18.79 -1.36 -11.85
N ALA A 38 -20.11 -1.46 -11.70
CA ALA A 38 -20.76 -1.80 -10.43
C ALA A 38 -20.25 -3.12 -9.82
N LYS A 39 -20.13 -4.18 -10.62
CA LYS A 39 -19.64 -5.49 -10.13
C LYS A 39 -18.17 -5.47 -9.73
N LEU A 40 -17.32 -4.73 -10.44
CA LEU A 40 -15.93 -4.54 -10.06
C LEU A 40 -15.82 -3.80 -8.71
N LEU A 41 -16.62 -2.74 -8.50
CA LEU A 41 -16.63 -2.01 -7.23
C LEU A 41 -17.06 -2.88 -6.05
N VAL A 42 -18.15 -3.64 -6.19
CA VAL A 42 -18.59 -4.60 -5.18
C VAL A 42 -17.48 -5.60 -4.85
N THR A 43 -16.78 -6.11 -5.86
CA THR A 43 -15.65 -7.04 -5.67
C THR A 43 -14.53 -6.42 -4.85
N VAL A 44 -14.10 -5.20 -5.18
CA VAL A 44 -13.04 -4.50 -4.43
C VAL A 44 -13.46 -4.23 -2.98
N ILE A 45 -14.71 -3.84 -2.76
CA ILE A 45 -15.24 -3.60 -1.40
C ILE A 45 -15.28 -4.91 -0.60
N ASN A 46 -15.71 -6.02 -1.21
CA ASN A 46 -15.70 -7.34 -0.57
C ASN A 46 -14.28 -7.81 -0.22
N LEU A 47 -13.31 -7.65 -1.12
CA LEU A 47 -11.90 -7.92 -0.83
C LEU A 47 -11.39 -7.06 0.34
N THR A 48 -11.87 -5.82 0.46
CA THR A 48 -11.53 -4.91 1.56
C THR A 48 -12.12 -5.38 2.89
N ASN A 49 -13.32 -5.95 2.87
CA ASN A 49 -14.04 -6.48 4.03
C ASN A 49 -13.57 -7.88 4.50
N GLU A 50 -12.60 -8.51 3.84
CA GLU A 50 -12.05 -9.79 4.32
C GLU A 50 -11.47 -9.68 5.74
N LYS A 51 -11.70 -10.71 6.58
CA LYS A 51 -11.29 -10.76 8.00
C LYS A 51 -9.84 -10.30 8.23
N LYS A 52 -8.90 -10.78 7.41
CA LYS A 52 -7.46 -10.44 7.49
C LYS A 52 -7.14 -8.97 7.19
N ARG A 53 -8.03 -8.24 6.53
CA ARG A 53 -7.83 -6.85 6.10
C ARG A 53 -8.68 -5.83 6.86
N ARG A 54 -9.81 -6.23 7.46
CA ARG A 54 -10.74 -5.33 8.19
C ARG A 54 -10.05 -4.34 9.12
N LYS A 55 -9.11 -4.79 9.95
CA LYS A 55 -8.39 -3.91 10.90
C LYS A 55 -7.69 -2.74 10.20
N ARG A 56 -7.07 -3.00 9.04
CA ARG A 56 -6.34 -1.99 8.25
C ARG A 56 -7.25 -0.94 7.63
N TYR A 57 -8.50 -1.29 7.33
CA TYR A 57 -9.46 -0.44 6.63
C TYR A 57 -10.64 0.02 7.51
N SER A 58 -10.59 -0.28 8.81
CA SER A 58 -11.66 -0.02 9.80
C SER A 58 -12.25 1.38 9.74
N LYS A 59 -11.42 2.42 9.51
CA LYS A 59 -11.87 3.82 9.42
C LYS A 59 -12.91 4.06 8.31
N ASN A 60 -12.69 3.50 7.12
CA ASN A 60 -13.51 3.78 5.94
C ASN A 60 -14.47 2.62 5.59
N LEU A 61 -14.31 1.46 6.22
CA LEU A 61 -15.08 0.26 5.92
C LEU A 61 -16.60 0.45 6.04
N PRO A 62 -17.16 1.13 7.07
CA PRO A 62 -18.61 1.33 7.15
C PRO A 62 -19.18 2.06 5.93
N LYS A 63 -18.53 3.15 5.48
CA LYS A 63 -18.93 3.90 4.28
C LYS A 63 -18.79 3.07 3.00
N LEU A 64 -17.75 2.24 2.90
CA LEU A 64 -17.60 1.33 1.76
C LEU A 64 -18.74 0.30 1.70
N LEU A 65 -19.19 -0.22 2.84
CA LEU A 65 -20.30 -1.17 2.89
C LEU A 65 -21.66 -0.51 2.58
N GLU A 66 -21.85 0.75 2.97
CA GLU A 66 -23.02 1.54 2.55
C GLU A 66 -23.06 1.71 1.03
N MET A 67 -21.94 2.11 0.41
CA MET A 67 -21.80 2.22 -1.05
C MET A 67 -22.03 0.88 -1.75
N GLU A 68 -21.54 -0.21 -1.18
CA GLU A 68 -21.74 -1.56 -1.72
C GLU A 68 -23.21 -1.98 -1.69
N SER A 69 -23.90 -1.73 -0.57
CA SER A 69 -25.34 -1.96 -0.45
C SER A 69 -26.13 -1.13 -1.47
N ASP A 70 -25.77 0.14 -1.65
CA ASP A 70 -26.43 1.03 -2.61
C ASP A 70 -26.22 0.58 -4.07
N ILE A 71 -25.00 0.12 -4.39
CA ILE A 71 -24.71 -0.49 -5.70
C ILE A 71 -25.59 -1.73 -5.92
N GLN A 72 -25.65 -2.64 -4.96
CA GLN A 72 -26.35 -3.91 -5.12
C GLN A 72 -27.88 -3.76 -5.16
N ASN A 73 -28.43 -2.88 -4.33
CA ASN A 73 -29.87 -2.81 -4.09
C ASN A 73 -30.58 -1.74 -4.93
N ARG A 74 -29.85 -0.77 -5.49
CA ARG A 74 -30.43 0.32 -6.29
C ARG A 74 -29.78 0.46 -7.66
N ILE A 75 -28.49 0.75 -7.71
CA ILE A 75 -27.82 1.14 -8.96
C ILE A 75 -27.78 -0.02 -9.96
N PHE A 76 -27.30 -1.19 -9.55
CA PHE A 76 -27.17 -2.34 -10.45
C PHE A 76 -28.52 -2.88 -10.96
N PRO A 77 -29.57 -3.03 -10.12
CA PRO A 77 -30.90 -3.39 -10.60
C PRO A 77 -31.48 -2.37 -11.59
N GLU A 78 -31.33 -1.07 -11.34
CA GLU A 78 -31.86 -0.05 -12.25
C GLU A 78 -31.09 -0.02 -13.59
N LEU A 79 -29.76 -0.13 -13.57
CA LEU A 79 -28.98 -0.29 -14.81
C LEU A 79 -29.37 -1.54 -15.59
N THR A 80 -29.67 -2.65 -14.90
CA THR A 80 -30.15 -3.90 -15.52
C THR A 80 -31.50 -3.70 -16.22
N LYS A 81 -32.41 -2.95 -15.60
CA LYS A 81 -33.69 -2.59 -16.19
C LYS A 81 -33.49 -1.68 -17.41
N LEU A 82 -32.72 -0.60 -17.26
CA LEU A 82 -32.45 0.37 -18.33
C LEU A 82 -31.73 -0.26 -19.52
N PHE A 83 -30.84 -1.23 -19.29
CA PHE A 83 -30.17 -2.03 -20.32
C PHE A 83 -31.17 -2.71 -21.25
N GLN A 84 -32.24 -3.28 -20.69
CA GLN A 84 -33.28 -3.92 -21.47
C GLN A 84 -34.27 -2.91 -22.08
N GLU A 85 -34.61 -1.87 -21.32
CA GLU A 85 -35.57 -0.84 -21.75
C GLU A 85 -35.06 -0.02 -22.92
N ASP A 86 -33.78 0.39 -22.93
CA ASP A 86 -33.17 1.12 -24.05
C ASP A 86 -33.35 0.37 -25.37
N SER A 87 -32.97 -0.91 -25.36
CA SER A 87 -33.08 -1.83 -26.49
C SER A 87 -34.51 -2.00 -27.00
N ILE A 88 -35.51 -2.02 -26.10
CA ILE A 88 -36.92 -2.15 -26.46
C ILE A 88 -37.48 -0.82 -26.96
N GLN A 89 -37.16 0.28 -26.28
CA GLN A 89 -37.76 1.58 -26.54
C GLN A 89 -37.24 2.17 -27.85
N PHE A 90 -35.93 2.03 -28.12
CA PHE A 90 -35.36 2.48 -29.39
C PHE A 90 -35.87 1.69 -30.59
N ASP A 91 -36.11 0.38 -30.43
CA ASP A 91 -36.70 -0.48 -31.46
C ASP A 91 -38.10 0.00 -31.90
N LYS A 92 -38.91 0.55 -30.97
CA LYS A 92 -40.20 1.16 -31.33
C LYS A 92 -40.03 2.36 -32.25
N THR A 93 -39.07 3.24 -31.95
CA THR A 93 -38.76 4.40 -32.79
C THR A 93 -38.33 3.98 -34.19
N ILE A 94 -37.46 2.97 -34.30
CA ILE A 94 -36.99 2.47 -35.61
C ILE A 94 -38.13 1.87 -36.41
N LYS A 95 -38.97 1.01 -35.82
CA LYS A 95 -40.13 0.44 -36.51
C LYS A 95 -41.11 1.49 -37.04
N LEU A 96 -41.35 2.56 -36.26
CA LEU A 96 -42.18 3.67 -36.71
C LEU A 96 -41.53 4.47 -37.84
N ARG A 97 -40.19 4.61 -37.85
CA ARG A 97 -39.45 5.23 -38.97
C ARG A 97 -39.51 4.37 -40.22
N GLU A 98 -39.34 3.06 -40.11
CA GLU A 98 -39.48 2.13 -41.25
C GLU A 98 -40.90 2.18 -41.84
N GLN A 99 -41.94 2.15 -40.99
CA GLN A 99 -43.33 2.30 -41.43
C GLN A 99 -43.59 3.65 -42.10
N ARG A 100 -43.03 4.73 -41.53
CA ARG A 100 -43.11 6.08 -42.10
C ARG A 100 -42.49 6.11 -43.49
N ASP A 101 -41.30 5.55 -43.67
CA ASP A 101 -40.53 5.61 -44.92
C ASP A 101 -41.21 4.82 -46.06
N LEU A 102 -42.05 3.84 -45.72
CA LEU A 102 -42.87 3.08 -46.67
C LEU A 102 -44.23 3.73 -47.00
N GLU A 103 -44.70 4.68 -46.18
CA GLU A 103 -46.02 5.30 -46.33
C GLU A 103 -46.01 6.40 -47.39
N LYS A 104 -46.95 6.32 -48.33
CA LYS A 104 -47.08 7.25 -49.46
C LYS A 104 -48.06 8.37 -49.20
N ASP A 105 -49.04 8.17 -48.32
CA ASP A 105 -50.00 9.20 -47.93
C ASP A 105 -49.31 10.25 -47.03
N PRO A 106 -49.20 11.52 -47.46
CA PRO A 106 -48.52 12.56 -46.69
C PRO A 106 -49.07 12.76 -45.27
N ILE A 107 -50.37 12.56 -45.06
CA ILE A 107 -51.01 12.76 -43.76
C ILE A 107 -50.60 11.64 -42.80
N LYS A 108 -50.69 10.37 -43.27
CA LYS A 108 -50.27 9.20 -42.47
C LYS A 108 -48.77 9.20 -42.24
N HIS A 109 -47.98 9.54 -43.25
CA HIS A 109 -46.54 9.71 -43.12
C HIS A 109 -46.19 10.70 -42.00
N ASN A 110 -46.81 11.89 -41.99
CA ASN A 110 -46.58 12.88 -40.94
C ASN A 110 -47.02 12.38 -39.55
N LYS A 111 -48.14 11.64 -39.46
CA LYS A 111 -48.60 11.03 -38.21
C LYS A 111 -47.59 10.02 -37.67
N LEU A 112 -47.05 9.14 -38.52
CA LEU A 112 -46.01 8.18 -38.14
C LEU A 112 -44.72 8.88 -37.72
N SER A 113 -44.34 9.97 -38.40
CA SER A 113 -43.20 10.81 -38.02
C SER A 113 -43.35 11.39 -36.61
N ARG A 114 -44.53 11.95 -36.30
CA ARG A 114 -44.87 12.49 -34.97
C ARG A 114 -44.85 11.40 -33.89
N LEU A 115 -45.38 10.21 -34.18
CA LEU A 115 -45.33 9.08 -33.26
C LEU A 115 -43.90 8.61 -33.01
N ALA A 116 -43.07 8.52 -34.05
CA ALA A 116 -41.66 8.15 -33.92
C ALA A 116 -40.89 9.14 -33.04
N LEU A 117 -41.13 10.44 -33.20
CA LEU A 117 -40.54 11.48 -32.34
C LEU A 117 -41.00 11.35 -30.89
N LYS A 118 -42.28 11.03 -30.65
CA LYS A 118 -42.80 10.79 -29.30
C LYS A 118 -42.11 9.61 -28.61
N GLU A 119 -41.93 8.48 -29.32
CA GLU A 119 -41.19 7.33 -28.79
C GLU A 119 -39.70 7.66 -28.59
N LEU A 120 -39.11 8.51 -29.45
CA LEU A 120 -37.72 8.97 -29.33
C LEU A 120 -37.49 9.83 -28.08
N LYS A 121 -38.46 10.63 -27.65
CA LYS A 121 -38.37 11.39 -26.39
C LYS A 121 -38.14 10.44 -25.21
N VAL A 122 -38.94 9.37 -25.12
CA VAL A 122 -38.78 8.34 -24.08
C VAL A 122 -37.43 7.63 -24.22
N ALA A 123 -36.98 7.36 -25.45
CA ALA A 123 -35.66 6.78 -25.71
C ALA A 123 -34.49 7.70 -25.33
N ILE A 124 -34.70 9.02 -25.22
CA ILE A 124 -33.69 9.99 -24.73
C ILE A 124 -33.65 10.03 -23.20
N ASP A 125 -34.78 9.84 -22.53
CA ASP A 125 -34.83 9.85 -21.06
C ASP A 125 -34.03 8.69 -20.45
N ILE A 126 -33.97 7.54 -21.13
CA ILE A 126 -33.24 6.34 -20.70
C ILE A 126 -31.72 6.59 -20.56
N PRO A 127 -30.98 7.06 -21.59
CA PRO A 127 -29.55 7.38 -21.46
C PRO A 127 -29.27 8.55 -20.49
N ILE A 128 -30.22 9.45 -20.26
CA ILE A 128 -30.09 10.46 -19.19
C ILE A 128 -30.04 9.77 -17.82
N GLU A 129 -30.92 8.80 -17.58
CA GLU A 129 -30.95 8.06 -16.31
C GLU A 129 -29.74 7.14 -16.15
N ILE A 130 -29.32 6.44 -17.22
CA ILE A 130 -28.06 5.67 -17.23
C ILE A 130 -26.88 6.58 -16.86
N SER A 131 -26.81 7.79 -17.43
CA SER A 131 -25.75 8.75 -17.13
C SER A 131 -25.74 9.15 -15.66
N ARG A 132 -26.91 9.35 -15.04
CA ARG A 132 -27.02 9.72 -13.61
C ARG A 132 -26.50 8.59 -12.72
N LEU A 133 -26.89 7.36 -12.98
CA LEU A 133 -26.40 6.19 -12.25
C LEU A 133 -24.89 6.00 -12.44
N CYS A 134 -24.37 6.20 -13.66
CA CYS A 134 -22.93 6.13 -13.92
C CYS A 134 -22.16 7.28 -13.27
N VAL A 135 -22.76 8.47 -13.10
CA VAL A 135 -22.18 9.56 -12.29
C VAL A 135 -22.01 9.11 -10.84
N GLU A 136 -23.02 8.49 -10.24
CA GLU A 136 -22.92 7.97 -8.87
C GLU A 136 -21.87 6.86 -8.76
N LEU A 137 -21.83 5.93 -9.73
CA LEU A 137 -20.79 4.90 -9.78
C LEU A 137 -19.38 5.50 -9.90
N THR A 138 -19.22 6.59 -10.65
CA THR A 138 -17.94 7.29 -10.81
C THR A 138 -17.48 7.90 -9.48
N GLU A 139 -18.40 8.50 -8.72
CA GLU A 139 -18.12 9.03 -7.39
C GLU A 139 -17.72 7.92 -6.40
N ILE A 140 -18.44 6.80 -6.42
CA ILE A 140 -18.10 5.62 -5.61
C ILE A 140 -16.75 5.05 -6.04
N ALA A 141 -16.49 4.90 -7.33
CA ALA A 141 -15.24 4.37 -7.86
C ALA A 141 -14.02 5.20 -7.45
N ASN A 142 -14.14 6.53 -7.50
CA ASN A 142 -13.13 7.46 -7.02
C ASN A 142 -12.81 7.23 -5.53
N PHE A 143 -13.85 7.09 -4.69
CA PHE A 143 -13.69 6.82 -3.26
C PHE A 143 -13.08 5.44 -2.99
N VAL A 144 -13.54 4.40 -3.70
CA VAL A 144 -13.03 3.02 -3.58
C VAL A 144 -11.55 2.98 -3.98
N PHE A 145 -11.14 3.65 -5.05
CA PHE A 145 -9.74 3.71 -5.48
C PHE A 145 -8.82 4.23 -4.36
N ASP A 146 -9.22 5.29 -3.65
CA ASP A 146 -8.40 5.93 -2.63
C ASP A 146 -8.40 5.18 -1.27
N HIS A 147 -9.50 4.48 -0.96
CA HIS A 147 -9.79 4.05 0.41
C HIS A 147 -9.99 2.54 0.59
N ALA A 148 -10.17 1.78 -0.48
CA ALA A 148 -10.36 0.35 -0.43
C ALA A 148 -9.03 -0.42 -0.59
N PHE A 149 -9.12 -1.71 -0.90
CA PHE A 149 -7.97 -2.60 -0.98
C PHE A 149 -7.00 -2.18 -2.09
N ARG A 150 -5.81 -1.71 -1.69
CA ARG A 150 -4.85 -1.04 -2.58
C ARG A 150 -4.35 -1.90 -3.73
N SER A 151 -4.26 -3.22 -3.52
CA SER A 151 -3.79 -4.15 -4.55
C SER A 151 -4.83 -4.40 -5.64
N ALA A 152 -6.10 -4.08 -5.38
CA ALA A 152 -7.20 -4.17 -6.35
C ALA A 152 -7.56 -2.79 -6.94
N ARG A 153 -6.68 -1.79 -6.82
CA ARG A 153 -6.88 -0.45 -7.43
C ARG A 153 -6.99 -0.50 -8.96
N GLY A 154 -6.46 -1.55 -9.60
CA GLY A 154 -6.67 -1.79 -11.03
C GLY A 154 -8.16 -1.94 -11.34
N ASP A 155 -8.87 -2.79 -10.59
CA ASP A 155 -10.31 -3.02 -10.77
C ASP A 155 -11.13 -1.74 -10.49
N SER A 156 -10.75 -0.98 -9.46
CA SER A 156 -11.35 0.33 -9.18
C SER A 156 -11.14 1.32 -10.32
N GLN A 157 -9.95 1.34 -10.93
CA GLN A 157 -9.64 2.21 -12.06
C GLN A 157 -10.44 1.82 -13.31
N VAL A 158 -10.57 0.52 -13.59
CA VAL A 158 -11.40 0.03 -14.71
C VAL A 158 -12.85 0.44 -14.52
N ALA A 159 -13.40 0.29 -13.31
CA ALA A 159 -14.76 0.75 -13.00
C ALA A 159 -14.94 2.27 -13.12
N LEU A 160 -13.94 3.05 -12.67
CA LEU A 160 -13.94 4.51 -12.78
C LEU A 160 -13.96 4.94 -14.26
N SER A 161 -13.02 4.44 -15.05
CA SER A 161 -12.93 4.72 -16.49
C SER A 161 -14.17 4.24 -17.25
N GLY A 162 -14.66 3.03 -16.95
CA GLY A 162 -15.86 2.47 -17.58
C GLY A 162 -17.11 3.31 -17.32
N SER A 163 -17.29 3.78 -16.09
CA SER A 163 -18.42 4.66 -15.74
C SER A 163 -18.35 6.01 -16.44
N VAL A 164 -17.14 6.60 -16.57
CA VAL A 164 -16.92 7.85 -17.33
C VAL A 164 -17.18 7.67 -18.83
N SER A 165 -16.74 6.55 -19.41
CA SER A 165 -17.02 6.20 -20.81
C SER A 165 -18.51 6.01 -21.07
N ALA A 166 -19.24 5.36 -20.15
CA ALA A 166 -20.69 5.21 -20.25
C ALA A 166 -21.42 6.56 -20.27
N ILE A 167 -20.99 7.52 -19.42
CA ILE A 167 -21.52 8.90 -19.44
C ILE A 167 -21.24 9.57 -20.80
N ALA A 168 -20.01 9.46 -21.31
CA ALA A 168 -19.63 10.04 -22.61
C ALA A 168 -20.47 9.48 -23.77
N GLY A 169 -20.69 8.15 -23.77
CA GLY A 169 -21.53 7.46 -24.72
C GLY A 169 -22.97 7.99 -24.67
N CYS A 170 -23.58 8.02 -23.48
CA CYS A 170 -24.93 8.54 -23.30
C CYS A 170 -25.07 10.00 -23.74
N LEU A 171 -24.14 10.89 -23.34
CA LEU A 171 -24.12 12.29 -23.77
C LEU A 171 -24.11 12.43 -25.30
N SER A 172 -23.36 11.57 -25.99
CA SER A 172 -23.28 11.58 -27.45
C SER A 172 -24.60 11.11 -28.08
N ILE A 173 -25.19 10.05 -27.55
CA ILE A 173 -26.47 9.49 -28.03
C ILE A 173 -27.60 10.50 -27.85
N ILE A 174 -27.68 11.14 -26.69
CA ILE A 174 -28.70 12.16 -26.39
C ILE A 174 -28.60 13.30 -27.39
N GLN A 175 -27.39 13.84 -27.62
CA GLN A 175 -27.17 14.92 -28.59
C GLN A 175 -27.57 14.51 -30.01
N LEU A 176 -27.18 13.32 -30.46
CA LEU A 176 -27.58 12.80 -31.78
C LEU A 176 -29.09 12.67 -31.93
N ASN A 177 -29.77 12.18 -30.89
CA ASN A 177 -31.22 12.02 -30.93
C ASN A 177 -31.96 13.38 -30.88
N LEU A 178 -31.42 14.37 -30.17
CA LEU A 178 -31.98 15.74 -30.13
C LEU A 178 -31.96 16.42 -31.51
N LEU A 179 -31.01 16.10 -32.40
CA LEU A 179 -30.97 16.61 -33.78
C LEU A 179 -32.16 16.16 -34.63
N SER A 180 -32.93 15.16 -34.19
CA SER A 180 -34.13 14.70 -34.90
C SER A 180 -35.34 15.65 -34.74
N PHE A 181 -35.29 16.56 -33.78
CA PHE A 181 -36.41 17.45 -33.44
C PHE A 181 -36.28 18.82 -34.14
N ARG A 182 -37.41 19.53 -34.26
CA ARG A 182 -37.53 20.81 -34.97
C ARG A 182 -38.01 21.90 -34.01
N SER A 183 -38.16 23.13 -34.52
CA SER A 183 -38.50 24.32 -33.72
C SER A 183 -39.84 24.24 -32.99
N ASP A 184 -40.75 23.37 -33.40
CA ASP A 184 -42.04 23.15 -32.73
C ASP A 184 -41.93 22.37 -31.41
N GLU A 185 -40.74 21.87 -31.09
CA GLU A 185 -40.42 21.16 -29.84
C GLU A 185 -39.36 21.89 -29.01
N TYR A 186 -39.13 23.19 -29.30
CA TYR A 186 -38.03 23.99 -28.74
C TYR A 186 -37.96 23.95 -27.20
N GLU A 187 -39.09 24.17 -26.51
CA GLU A 187 -39.13 24.21 -25.04
C GLU A 187 -38.66 22.89 -24.40
N TRP A 188 -39.06 21.75 -24.99
CA TRP A 188 -38.64 20.44 -24.52
C TRP A 188 -37.16 20.16 -24.82
N ILE A 189 -36.65 20.61 -25.97
CA ILE A 189 -35.23 20.53 -26.31
C ILE A 189 -34.41 21.35 -25.30
N GLU A 190 -34.86 22.57 -24.97
CA GLU A 190 -34.19 23.46 -24.03
C GLU A 190 -34.13 22.85 -22.61
N ASP A 191 -35.25 22.33 -22.09
CA ASP A 191 -35.27 21.63 -20.79
C ASP A 191 -34.34 20.41 -20.77
N THR A 192 -34.32 19.63 -21.86
CA THR A 192 -33.44 18.46 -21.97
C THR A 192 -31.96 18.88 -22.02
N MET A 193 -31.65 19.95 -22.74
CA MET A 193 -30.31 20.52 -22.84
C MET A 193 -29.76 21.00 -21.49
N LEU A 194 -30.60 21.57 -20.62
CA LEU A 194 -30.21 21.95 -19.26
C LEU A 194 -29.78 20.73 -18.42
N LYS A 195 -30.52 19.61 -18.52
CA LYS A 195 -30.18 18.35 -17.85
C LYS A 195 -28.85 17.79 -18.37
N VAL A 196 -28.66 17.82 -19.70
CA VAL A 196 -27.44 17.34 -20.38
C VAL A 196 -26.23 18.18 -20.01
N GLU A 197 -26.35 19.50 -19.89
CA GLU A 197 -25.24 20.38 -19.54
C GLU A 197 -24.72 20.09 -18.11
N SER A 198 -25.62 19.78 -17.17
CA SER A 198 -25.23 19.32 -15.83
C SER A 198 -24.38 18.04 -15.89
N LEU A 199 -24.83 17.04 -16.65
CA LEU A 199 -24.12 15.77 -16.84
C LEU A 199 -22.77 15.96 -17.54
N LYS A 200 -22.71 16.85 -18.54
CA LYS A 200 -21.48 17.19 -19.28
C LYS A 200 -20.42 17.82 -18.40
N ASN A 201 -20.82 18.70 -17.48
CA ASN A 201 -19.90 19.30 -16.52
C ASN A 201 -19.35 18.25 -15.54
N LYS A 202 -20.19 17.33 -15.06
CA LYS A 202 -19.74 16.19 -14.26
C LYS A 202 -18.76 15.30 -15.03
N TYR A 203 -19.09 14.94 -16.27
CA TYR A 203 -18.22 14.17 -17.16
C TYR A 203 -16.82 14.80 -17.28
N ARG A 204 -16.73 16.09 -17.63
CA ARG A 204 -15.44 16.79 -17.76
C ARG A 204 -14.60 16.72 -16.49
N ASN A 205 -15.22 16.92 -15.33
CA ASN A 205 -14.53 16.81 -14.05
C ASN A 205 -14.03 15.38 -13.81
N PHE A 206 -14.88 14.38 -14.06
CA PHE A 206 -14.52 12.98 -13.84
C PHE A 206 -13.47 12.44 -14.82
N SER A 207 -13.45 12.91 -16.07
CA SER A 207 -12.34 12.61 -17.00
C SER A 207 -11.00 13.05 -16.41
N ASN A 208 -10.92 14.28 -15.90
CA ASN A 208 -9.70 14.79 -15.26
C ASN A 208 -9.33 13.97 -14.00
N ILE A 209 -10.31 13.59 -13.19
CA ILE A 209 -10.08 12.74 -12.01
C ILE A 209 -9.52 11.38 -12.44
N THR A 210 -10.11 10.76 -13.47
CA THR A 210 -9.71 9.45 -13.99
C THR A 210 -8.25 9.46 -14.44
N ASP A 211 -7.83 10.48 -15.19
CA ASP A 211 -6.44 10.66 -15.61
C ASP A 211 -5.51 10.87 -14.41
N SER A 212 -5.93 11.68 -13.44
CA SER A 212 -5.13 11.94 -12.24
C SER A 212 -4.85 10.66 -11.42
N LYS A 213 -5.78 9.69 -11.40
CA LYS A 213 -5.60 8.41 -10.69
C LYS A 213 -4.53 7.54 -11.33
N ILE A 214 -4.43 7.56 -12.66
CA ILE A 214 -3.34 6.90 -13.39
C ILE A 214 -2.00 7.55 -13.02
N SER A 215 -1.93 8.88 -13.04
CA SER A 215 -0.72 9.62 -12.66
C SER A 215 -0.29 9.36 -11.20
N ILE A 216 -1.22 9.14 -10.27
CA ILE A 216 -0.90 8.73 -8.89
C ILE A 216 -0.15 7.40 -8.86
N LEU A 217 -0.58 6.41 -9.65
CA LEU A 217 0.08 5.11 -9.73
C LEU A 217 1.47 5.22 -10.36
N GLU A 218 1.60 6.02 -11.43
CA GLU A 218 2.89 6.31 -12.06
C GLU A 218 3.87 6.96 -11.09
N LYS A 219 3.39 7.92 -10.28
CA LYS A 219 4.19 8.56 -9.24
C LYS A 219 4.66 7.56 -8.19
N GLU A 220 3.80 6.63 -7.76
CA GLU A 220 4.19 5.57 -6.82
C GLU A 220 5.30 4.65 -7.40
N VAL A 221 5.25 4.36 -8.70
CA VAL A 221 6.31 3.60 -9.39
C VAL A 221 7.61 4.40 -9.43
N ASN A 222 7.55 5.68 -9.82
CA ASN A 222 8.72 6.55 -9.90
C ASN A 222 9.40 6.73 -8.53
N ASP A 223 8.61 6.90 -7.47
CA ASP A 223 9.13 6.99 -6.09
C ASP A 223 9.89 5.73 -5.67
N LYS A 224 9.37 4.55 -6.03
CA LYS A 224 10.04 3.26 -5.80
C LYS A 224 11.30 3.12 -6.64
N LYS A 225 11.26 3.49 -7.92
CA LYS A 225 12.42 3.44 -8.83
C LYS A 225 13.60 4.24 -8.30
N ILE A 226 13.35 5.44 -7.75
CA ILE A 226 14.40 6.27 -7.14
C ILE A 226 15.03 5.55 -5.94
N LEU A 227 14.21 5.00 -5.03
CA LEU A 227 14.71 4.24 -3.88
C LEU A 227 15.53 3.03 -4.32
N TYR A 228 15.03 2.25 -5.29
CA TYR A 228 15.73 1.05 -5.76
C TYR A 228 17.04 1.37 -6.46
N LYS A 229 17.13 2.52 -7.16
CA LYS A 229 18.40 3.00 -7.72
C LYS A 229 19.41 3.31 -6.62
N GLU A 230 19.01 3.99 -5.54
CA GLU A 230 19.88 4.26 -4.39
C GLU A 230 20.35 2.94 -3.73
N VAL A 231 19.44 1.98 -3.58
CA VAL A 231 19.75 0.66 -2.99
C VAL A 231 20.69 -0.17 -3.88
N ASP A 232 20.51 -0.17 -5.19
CA ASP A 232 21.41 -0.85 -6.14
C ASP A 232 22.82 -0.26 -6.08
N GLN A 233 22.93 1.07 -6.06
CA GLN A 233 24.22 1.76 -5.90
C GLN A 233 24.89 1.41 -4.56
N PHE A 234 24.11 1.38 -3.47
CA PHE A 234 24.58 0.96 -2.16
C PHE A 234 25.08 -0.49 -2.16
N LEU A 235 24.32 -1.44 -2.72
CA LEU A 235 24.73 -2.85 -2.77
C LEU A 235 25.98 -3.06 -3.63
N LYS A 236 26.10 -2.39 -4.77
CA LYS A 236 27.30 -2.44 -5.63
C LYS A 236 28.56 -1.97 -4.91
N LYS A 237 28.42 -1.05 -3.95
CA LYS A 237 29.53 -0.51 -3.17
C LYS A 237 30.06 -1.50 -2.12
N TYR A 238 29.19 -2.34 -1.53
CA TYR A 238 29.55 -3.13 -0.35
C TYR A 238 29.51 -4.66 -0.55
N LYS A 239 28.60 -5.20 -1.35
CA LYS A 239 28.28 -6.64 -1.41
C LYS A 239 29.40 -7.56 -1.93
N SER A 240 30.37 -7.00 -2.64
CA SER A 240 31.45 -7.75 -3.30
C SER A 240 32.86 -7.30 -2.89
N LYS A 241 32.98 -6.46 -1.85
CA LYS A 241 34.28 -6.07 -1.31
C LYS A 241 34.94 -7.29 -0.66
N LYS A 242 36.07 -7.75 -1.23
CA LYS A 242 36.81 -8.95 -0.73
C LYS A 242 37.31 -8.77 0.71
N ASN A 243 37.77 -7.57 1.06
CA ASN A 243 38.30 -7.25 2.38
C ASN A 243 37.51 -6.07 2.95
N LEU A 244 36.52 -6.35 3.81
CA LEU A 244 35.78 -5.35 4.57
C LEU A 244 36.41 -5.18 5.95
N SER A 245 36.92 -3.99 6.24
CA SER A 245 37.36 -3.62 7.59
C SER A 245 36.16 -3.27 8.48
N ASP A 246 36.35 -3.26 9.79
CA ASP A 246 35.31 -2.79 10.74
C ASP A 246 34.84 -1.36 10.39
N LYS A 247 35.74 -0.51 9.92
CA LYS A 247 35.42 0.84 9.44
C LYS A 247 34.53 0.82 8.20
N ASP A 248 34.81 -0.03 7.21
CA ASP A 248 33.95 -0.19 6.03
C ASP A 248 32.53 -0.66 6.42
N ILE A 249 32.44 -1.55 7.41
CA ILE A 249 31.17 -2.10 7.89
C ILE A 249 30.38 -1.01 8.64
N GLU A 250 31.04 -0.20 9.47
CA GLU A 250 30.40 0.93 10.16
C GLU A 250 29.92 1.98 9.15
N GLU A 251 30.75 2.32 8.16
CA GLU A 251 30.37 3.21 7.06
C GLU A 251 29.14 2.68 6.30
N SER A 252 29.11 1.37 5.99
CA SER A 252 27.95 0.75 5.34
C SER A 252 26.68 0.83 6.17
N SER A 253 26.80 0.67 7.49
CA SER A 253 25.69 0.73 8.43
C SER A 253 25.14 2.15 8.52
N VAL A 254 26.01 3.15 8.64
CA VAL A 254 25.65 4.58 8.69
C VAL A 254 25.00 5.03 7.37
N GLU A 255 25.54 4.61 6.22
CA GLU A 255 24.96 4.94 4.92
C GLU A 255 23.54 4.35 4.77
N LEU A 256 23.36 3.09 5.17
CA LEU A 256 22.04 2.46 5.16
C LEU A 256 21.06 3.17 6.10
N GLN A 257 21.47 3.52 7.32
CA GLN A 257 20.63 4.27 8.27
C GLN A 257 20.16 5.60 7.67
N ARG A 258 21.06 6.33 7.00
CA ARG A 258 20.72 7.58 6.30
C ARG A 258 19.76 7.33 5.15
N LEU A 259 19.98 6.30 4.35
CA LEU A 259 19.10 5.91 3.23
C LEU A 259 17.68 5.60 3.74
N ILE A 260 17.57 4.82 4.83
CA ILE A 260 16.29 4.50 5.47
C ILE A 260 15.62 5.77 6.00
N TRP A 261 16.35 6.62 6.73
CA TRP A 261 15.82 7.83 7.33
C TRP A 261 15.31 8.83 6.29
N LYS A 262 16.10 9.05 5.22
CA LYS A 262 15.74 9.89 4.07
C LYS A 262 14.47 9.40 3.38
N ASN A 263 14.32 8.08 3.22
CA ASN A 263 13.22 7.46 2.49
C ASN A 263 12.07 6.95 3.39
N ARG A 264 12.02 7.34 4.67
CA ARG A 264 11.05 6.79 5.65
C ARG A 264 9.57 6.93 5.26
N TYR A 265 9.18 8.04 4.63
CA TYR A 265 7.80 8.24 4.14
C TYR A 265 7.45 7.36 2.92
N LYS A 266 8.45 6.82 2.24
CA LYS A 266 8.26 5.85 1.15
C LYS A 266 8.12 4.43 1.70
N ILE A 267 8.92 4.09 2.72
CA ILE A 267 8.97 2.77 3.36
C ILE A 267 7.75 2.55 4.29
N TRP A 268 7.42 3.53 5.13
CA TRP A 268 6.25 3.49 6.02
C TRP A 268 5.17 4.40 5.48
N LYS A 269 4.00 3.82 5.16
CA LYS A 269 2.81 4.57 4.70
C LYS A 269 1.83 4.88 5.84
N VAL A 270 1.94 4.16 6.96
CA VAL A 270 1.13 4.32 8.17
C VAL A 270 2.09 4.28 9.34
N LYS A 271 1.87 5.14 10.36
CA LYS A 271 2.75 5.28 11.54
C LYS A 271 4.22 5.48 11.16
N VAL A 272 4.50 6.54 10.39
CA VAL A 272 5.88 6.87 9.98
C VAL A 272 6.71 7.17 11.22
N PRO A 273 7.86 6.50 11.42
CA PRO A 273 8.75 6.78 12.54
C PRO A 273 9.22 8.23 12.56
N GLN A 274 9.14 8.88 13.73
CA GLN A 274 9.55 10.28 13.94
C GLN A 274 10.94 10.43 14.56
N GLN A 275 11.56 9.34 14.98
CA GLN A 275 12.90 9.32 15.58
C GLN A 275 13.81 8.35 14.83
N PRO A 276 15.11 8.66 14.65
CA PRO A 276 16.05 7.80 13.94
C PRO A 276 16.16 6.38 14.51
N THR A 277 16.11 6.20 15.83
CA THR A 277 16.15 4.88 16.46
C THR A 277 14.95 3.99 16.07
N LYS A 278 13.81 4.61 15.76
CA LYS A 278 12.57 3.90 15.41
C LYS A 278 12.52 3.44 13.94
N VAL A 279 13.50 3.79 13.10
CA VAL A 279 13.63 3.23 11.75
C VAL A 279 14.56 2.02 11.66
N LEU A 280 15.29 1.70 12.75
CA LEU A 280 16.27 0.60 12.82
C LEU A 280 15.56 -0.74 13.05
N ILE A 281 14.70 -1.14 12.11
CA ILE A 281 13.88 -2.36 12.19
C ILE A 281 14.31 -3.32 11.07
N PRO A 282 15.23 -4.28 11.33
CA PRO A 282 15.86 -5.09 10.29
C PRO A 282 14.86 -5.84 9.41
N GLY A 283 13.86 -6.50 10.00
CA GLY A 283 12.84 -7.22 9.21
C GLY A 283 12.05 -6.31 8.27
N THR A 284 11.79 -5.05 8.65
CA THR A 284 11.15 -4.08 7.74
C THR A 284 12.10 -3.66 6.62
N VAL A 285 13.39 -3.48 6.92
CA VAL A 285 14.41 -3.11 5.95
C VAL A 285 14.61 -4.24 4.93
N LEU A 286 14.79 -5.47 5.40
CA LEU A 286 14.86 -6.68 4.56
C LEU A 286 13.65 -6.76 3.62
N LYS A 287 12.44 -6.60 4.16
CA LYS A 287 11.20 -6.73 3.39
C LYS A 287 10.94 -5.61 2.39
N LYS A 288 11.09 -4.36 2.83
CA LYS A 288 10.63 -3.19 2.05
C LYS A 288 11.71 -2.53 1.22
N ILE A 289 12.99 -2.77 1.53
CA ILE A 289 14.11 -2.16 0.83
C ILE A 289 14.86 -3.21 0.00
N PHE A 290 15.15 -4.36 0.59
CA PHE A 290 15.95 -5.40 -0.07
C PHE A 290 15.12 -6.51 -0.74
N GLY A 291 13.79 -6.46 -0.60
CA GLY A 291 12.87 -7.37 -1.28
C GLY A 291 12.87 -8.81 -0.76
N TYR A 292 13.31 -9.03 0.48
CA TYR A 292 13.23 -10.35 1.10
C TYR A 292 11.83 -10.63 1.65
N GLU A 293 11.39 -11.87 1.58
CA GLU A 293 10.38 -12.33 2.53
C GLU A 293 11.01 -12.45 3.92
N PHE A 294 10.27 -12.05 4.94
CA PHE A 294 10.72 -12.08 6.32
C PHE A 294 9.62 -12.71 7.16
N HIS A 295 9.94 -13.84 7.79
CA HIS A 295 9.00 -14.65 8.56
C HIS A 295 9.56 -14.90 9.97
N ASP A 296 8.70 -14.72 10.96
CA ASP A 296 8.95 -15.22 12.32
C ASP A 296 8.35 -16.65 12.36
N VAL A 297 9.12 -17.66 12.73
CA VAL A 297 8.71 -19.08 12.75
C VAL A 297 9.10 -19.74 14.07
N ALA A 298 8.37 -20.77 14.51
CA ALA A 298 8.71 -21.49 15.74
C ALA A 298 10.03 -22.27 15.57
N GLU A 299 10.07 -23.18 14.60
CA GLU A 299 11.22 -24.03 14.32
C GLU A 299 11.80 -23.73 12.93
N ILE A 300 13.12 -23.69 12.83
CA ILE A 300 13.86 -23.55 11.57
C ILE A 300 14.59 -24.86 11.29
N GLY A 301 14.09 -25.64 10.34
CA GLY A 301 14.67 -26.93 9.97
C GLY A 301 14.47 -28.02 11.02
N SER A 302 15.19 -29.14 10.87
CA SER A 302 15.09 -30.32 11.74
C SER A 302 16.05 -30.30 12.95
N GLU A 303 16.78 -29.20 13.16
CA GLU A 303 17.76 -29.04 14.24
C GLU A 303 17.27 -27.99 15.26
N ASN A 304 17.12 -28.40 16.53
CA ASN A 304 16.48 -27.65 17.62
C ASN A 304 17.26 -26.42 18.15
N ASN A 305 18.05 -25.70 17.35
CA ASN A 305 18.84 -24.54 17.85
C ASN A 305 19.09 -23.39 16.85
N ILE A 306 18.52 -23.41 15.64
CA ILE A 306 18.82 -22.37 14.65
C ILE A 306 18.05 -21.08 14.98
N ALA A 307 18.77 -20.00 15.31
CA ALA A 307 18.17 -18.71 15.65
C ALA A 307 17.70 -17.93 14.42
N GLY A 308 18.33 -18.14 13.27
CA GLY A 308 18.00 -17.48 12.02
C GLY A 308 18.61 -18.18 10.79
N ILE A 309 18.01 -17.95 9.64
CA ILE A 309 18.50 -18.40 8.34
C ILE A 309 18.22 -17.34 7.28
N ILE A 310 19.16 -17.16 6.38
CA ILE A 310 18.99 -16.39 5.14
C ILE A 310 19.24 -17.27 3.93
N ASN A 311 18.28 -17.28 3.01
CA ASN A 311 18.42 -17.78 1.65
C ASN A 311 18.43 -16.58 0.70
N GLN A 312 19.60 -16.27 0.14
CA GLN A 312 19.80 -15.13 -0.75
C GLN A 312 19.26 -15.37 -2.17
N GLU A 313 19.17 -16.64 -2.60
CA GLU A 313 18.66 -17.04 -3.92
C GLU A 313 17.15 -16.91 -3.96
N GLU A 314 16.47 -17.49 -2.96
CA GLU A 314 15.01 -17.41 -2.82
C GLU A 314 14.53 -16.11 -2.16
N LYS A 315 15.46 -15.26 -1.70
CA LYS A 315 15.16 -14.01 -0.98
C LYS A 315 14.28 -14.23 0.25
N ILE A 316 14.59 -15.24 1.05
CA ILE A 316 13.85 -15.56 2.28
C ILE A 316 14.76 -15.37 3.50
N VAL A 317 14.24 -14.73 4.54
CA VAL A 317 14.82 -14.69 5.88
C VAL A 317 13.79 -15.24 6.86
N MET A 318 14.22 -16.18 7.70
CA MET A 318 13.40 -16.71 8.80
C MET A 318 14.14 -16.51 10.11
N ILE A 319 13.43 -16.06 11.14
CA ILE A 319 13.94 -15.86 12.50
C ILE A 319 13.09 -16.68 13.45
N SER A 320 13.74 -17.41 14.36
CA SER A 320 13.02 -18.21 15.36
C SER A 320 12.33 -17.30 16.38
N ASP A 321 11.05 -17.53 16.64
CA ASP A 321 10.28 -16.76 17.62
C ASP A 321 10.42 -17.28 19.07
N GLU A 322 11.14 -18.39 19.27
CA GLU A 322 11.44 -19.00 20.58
C GLU A 322 12.42 -18.17 21.42
N PHE A 323 13.19 -17.29 20.78
CA PHE A 323 14.18 -16.44 21.45
C PHE A 323 13.58 -15.13 21.96
N PRO A 324 14.16 -14.48 22.99
CA PRO A 324 13.75 -13.15 23.44
C PRO A 324 13.79 -12.08 22.31
N LYS A 325 12.92 -11.07 22.38
CA LYS A 325 12.72 -10.14 21.23
C LYS A 325 13.96 -9.33 20.86
N ASN A 326 14.82 -8.99 21.82
CA ASN A 326 16.10 -8.35 21.59
C ASN A 326 17.08 -9.27 20.83
N THR A 327 17.08 -10.56 21.16
CA THR A 327 17.84 -11.60 20.45
C THR A 327 17.34 -11.78 19.03
N GLN A 328 16.02 -11.87 18.83
CA GLN A 328 15.42 -11.90 17.48
C GLN A 328 15.82 -10.67 16.67
N ASN A 329 15.80 -9.48 17.28
CA ASN A 329 16.16 -8.23 16.60
C ASN A 329 17.63 -8.20 16.16
N PHE A 330 18.55 -8.62 17.02
CA PHE A 330 19.97 -8.75 16.68
C PHE A 330 20.19 -9.79 15.58
N THR A 331 19.49 -10.93 15.65
CA THR A 331 19.53 -11.97 14.60
C THR A 331 19.06 -11.42 13.26
N ALA A 332 17.93 -10.73 13.22
CA ALA A 332 17.45 -10.11 12.00
C ALA A 332 18.42 -9.04 11.44
N ALA A 333 19.11 -8.30 12.31
CA ALA A 333 20.14 -7.35 11.89
C ALA A 333 21.40 -8.04 11.35
N HIS A 334 21.75 -9.20 11.90
CA HIS A 334 22.83 -10.06 11.42
C HIS A 334 22.50 -10.61 10.02
N GLU A 335 21.29 -11.15 9.80
CA GLU A 335 20.85 -11.59 8.46
C GLU A 335 20.81 -10.44 7.45
N LEU A 336 20.44 -9.23 7.91
CA LEU A 336 20.54 -8.02 7.08
C LEU A 336 21.99 -7.71 6.69
N GLY A 337 22.95 -7.93 7.61
CA GLY A 337 24.38 -7.85 7.31
C GLY A 337 24.79 -8.80 6.20
N HIS A 338 24.35 -10.06 6.26
CA HIS A 338 24.58 -11.03 5.18
C HIS A 338 23.99 -10.61 3.84
N ALA A 339 22.76 -10.09 3.84
CA ALA A 339 22.10 -9.62 2.63
C ALA A 339 22.86 -8.49 1.92
N ILE A 340 23.59 -7.67 2.68
CA ILE A 340 24.30 -6.48 2.21
C ILE A 340 25.76 -6.78 1.87
N LEU A 341 26.47 -7.53 2.72
CA LEU A 341 27.92 -7.66 2.66
C LEU A 341 28.39 -8.93 1.93
N HIS A 342 27.55 -9.97 1.85
CA HIS A 342 27.98 -11.31 1.43
C HIS A 342 27.16 -11.84 0.25
N THR A 343 27.74 -12.75 -0.54
CA THR A 343 27.11 -13.35 -1.74
C THR A 343 26.77 -14.84 -1.62
N GLN A 344 27.03 -15.48 -0.46
CA GLN A 344 26.70 -16.89 -0.25
C GLN A 344 25.20 -17.17 -0.36
N LYS A 345 24.86 -18.31 -0.96
CA LYS A 345 23.47 -18.70 -1.27
C LYS A 345 22.61 -18.92 -0.03
N VAL A 346 23.08 -19.76 0.90
CA VAL A 346 22.37 -20.09 2.15
C VAL A 346 23.36 -20.00 3.30
N MET A 347 22.94 -19.38 4.40
CA MET A 347 23.72 -19.25 5.64
C MET A 347 22.80 -19.52 6.84
N HIS A 348 23.32 -20.27 7.82
CA HIS A 348 22.61 -20.69 9.03
C HIS A 348 23.26 -20.07 10.26
N ARG A 349 22.46 -19.71 11.27
CA ARG A 349 22.96 -19.22 12.55
C ARG A 349 22.57 -20.15 13.70
N ASP A 350 23.57 -20.85 14.25
CA ASP A 350 23.34 -21.93 15.22
C ASP A 350 23.19 -21.48 16.68
N LYS A 351 23.62 -20.27 17.09
CA LYS A 351 23.40 -19.74 18.46
C LYS A 351 23.40 -18.19 18.55
N PRO A 352 22.59 -17.60 19.46
CA PRO A 352 22.72 -16.20 19.85
C PRO A 352 23.96 -15.93 20.72
N ILE A 353 24.42 -14.67 20.74
CA ILE A 353 25.58 -14.24 21.50
C ILE A 353 25.20 -14.08 22.99
N ASP A 354 25.51 -15.09 23.80
CA ASP A 354 25.49 -15.00 25.27
C ASP A 354 26.90 -14.76 25.84
N GLY A 355 27.72 -13.91 25.21
CA GLY A 355 28.99 -13.42 25.76
C GLY A 355 30.08 -14.46 26.11
N PHE A 356 29.83 -15.76 25.96
CA PHE A 356 30.68 -16.85 26.43
C PHE A 356 31.25 -17.76 25.32
N THR A 357 30.85 -17.60 24.05
CA THR A 357 31.41 -18.41 22.96
C THR A 357 32.69 -17.81 22.38
N SER A 358 33.78 -18.59 22.51
CA SER A 358 35.14 -18.26 22.06
C SER A 358 35.20 -17.75 20.62
N TYR A 359 35.62 -16.49 20.44
CA TYR A 359 35.80 -15.81 19.14
C TYR A 359 36.83 -16.48 18.19
N LYS A 360 37.54 -17.53 18.63
CA LYS A 360 38.75 -18.02 17.96
C LYS A 360 38.53 -18.88 16.71
N ASN A 361 37.33 -19.42 16.47
CA ASN A 361 37.06 -20.36 15.34
C ASN A 361 35.85 -19.98 14.45
N ARG A 362 35.33 -18.75 14.51
CA ARG A 362 34.18 -18.35 13.65
C ARG A 362 34.63 -17.94 12.24
N ASP A 363 33.83 -18.29 11.23
CA ASP A 363 33.98 -17.79 9.87
C ASP A 363 34.03 -16.26 9.88
N TYR A 364 34.89 -15.68 9.03
CA TYR A 364 35.13 -14.23 9.03
C TYR A 364 33.86 -13.45 8.67
N LYS A 365 32.98 -14.02 7.87
CA LYS A 365 31.72 -13.42 7.43
C LYS A 365 30.69 -13.31 8.56
N GLU A 366 30.62 -14.32 9.42
CA GLU A 366 29.78 -14.28 10.63
C GLU A 366 30.19 -13.12 11.55
N ARG A 367 31.51 -12.89 11.69
CA ARG A 367 32.03 -11.75 12.45
C ARG A 367 31.66 -10.42 11.80
N GLN A 368 31.71 -10.34 10.48
CA GLN A 368 31.32 -9.14 9.73
C GLN A 368 29.82 -8.85 9.87
N ALA A 369 28.97 -9.87 9.83
CA ALA A 369 27.53 -9.75 10.06
C ALA A 369 27.19 -9.35 11.51
N ASP A 370 27.89 -9.91 12.51
CA ASP A 370 27.75 -9.50 13.91
C ASP A 370 28.16 -8.02 14.13
N LYS A 371 29.26 -7.59 13.49
CA LYS A 371 29.69 -6.18 13.52
C LYS A 371 28.70 -5.27 12.82
N PHE A 372 28.19 -5.68 11.67
CA PHE A 372 27.12 -4.94 10.98
C PHE A 372 25.88 -4.80 11.87
N ALA A 373 25.42 -5.89 12.50
CA ALA A 373 24.27 -5.88 13.40
C ALA A 373 24.47 -4.88 14.56
N THR A 374 25.67 -4.88 15.15
CA THR A 374 26.08 -3.96 16.21
C THR A 374 26.00 -2.51 15.75
N PHE A 375 26.64 -2.16 14.64
CA PHE A 375 26.66 -0.78 14.14
C PHE A 375 25.29 -0.32 13.60
N PHE A 376 24.53 -1.23 13.00
CA PHE A 376 23.20 -0.95 12.48
C PHE A 376 22.21 -0.63 13.61
N LEU A 377 22.16 -1.48 14.64
CA LEU A 377 21.24 -1.34 15.76
C LEU A 377 21.70 -0.32 16.80
N MET A 378 23.00 -0.12 16.97
CA MET A 378 23.57 0.79 17.96
C MET A 378 24.55 1.79 17.31
N PRO A 379 24.02 2.75 16.52
CA PRO A 379 24.85 3.70 15.78
C PRO A 379 25.61 4.60 16.74
N GLU A 380 26.92 4.79 16.53
CA GLU A 380 27.80 5.54 17.45
C GLU A 380 27.18 6.86 17.92
N LYS A 381 26.75 7.69 16.97
CA LYS A 381 26.20 9.02 17.27
C LYS A 381 24.95 8.94 18.16
N LEU A 382 24.06 7.99 17.90
CA LEU A 382 22.82 7.84 18.66
C LEU A 382 23.10 7.27 20.04
N VAL A 383 24.01 6.31 20.16
CA VAL A 383 24.41 5.73 21.45
C VAL A 383 25.07 6.80 22.32
N LYS A 384 26.06 7.54 21.79
CA LYS A 384 26.74 8.64 22.51
C LYS A 384 25.75 9.71 22.98
N GLN A 385 24.85 10.15 22.09
CA GLN A 385 23.83 11.12 22.44
C GLN A 385 22.90 10.60 23.55
N THR A 386 22.38 9.38 23.40
CA THR A 386 21.48 8.79 24.39
C THR A 386 22.20 8.58 25.73
N PHE A 387 23.44 8.10 25.70
CA PHE A 387 24.27 7.90 26.89
C PHE A 387 24.47 9.22 27.66
N LYS A 388 24.82 10.29 26.93
CA LYS A 388 24.95 11.63 27.52
C LYS A 388 23.65 12.14 28.12
N GLU A 389 22.52 11.94 27.43
CA GLU A 389 21.19 12.33 27.92
C GLU A 389 20.81 11.58 29.21
N LEU A 390 21.14 10.29 29.32
CA LEU A 390 20.78 9.45 30.48
C LEU A 390 21.72 9.62 31.68
N PHE A 391 23.03 9.74 31.43
CA PHE A 391 24.05 9.76 32.49
C PHE A 391 24.71 11.13 32.69
N LEU A 392 24.25 12.15 31.95
CA LEU A 392 24.69 13.54 32.06
C LEU A 392 26.20 13.74 31.82
N THR A 393 26.85 12.80 31.12
CA THR A 393 28.29 12.83 30.83
C THR A 393 28.60 12.19 29.48
N ASP A 394 29.67 12.66 28.83
CA ASP A 394 30.21 12.04 27.62
C ASP A 394 31.04 10.78 27.94
N LYS A 395 31.63 10.72 29.14
CA LYS A 395 32.42 9.58 29.65
C LYS A 395 32.13 9.36 31.13
N PHE A 396 31.62 8.19 31.48
CA PHE A 396 31.26 7.86 32.86
C PHE A 396 32.49 7.38 33.63
N GLN A 397 32.85 8.11 34.68
CA GLN A 397 33.92 7.76 35.60
C GLN A 397 33.33 7.45 36.97
N ILE A 398 33.88 6.45 37.68
CA ILE A 398 33.46 6.15 39.06
C ILE A 398 34.07 7.18 40.02
N ASN A 399 33.23 8.07 40.56
CA ASN A 399 33.52 9.06 41.59
C ASN A 399 32.35 9.15 42.59
N GLU A 400 32.48 9.98 43.63
CA GLU A 400 31.46 10.10 44.70
C GLU A 400 30.07 10.40 44.13
N ASP A 401 29.97 11.40 43.26
CA ASP A 401 28.70 11.83 42.65
C ASP A 401 28.09 10.73 41.78
N SER A 402 28.88 10.13 40.89
CA SER A 402 28.37 9.13 39.94
C SER A 402 27.99 7.81 40.63
N ALA A 403 28.70 7.42 41.70
CA ALA A 403 28.35 6.26 42.51
C ALA A 403 27.05 6.49 43.29
N PHE A 404 26.92 7.67 43.91
CA PHE A 404 25.71 8.06 44.63
C PHE A 404 24.51 8.17 43.69
N PHE A 405 24.66 8.82 42.53
CA PHE A 405 23.56 8.98 41.56
C PHE A 405 23.11 7.68 40.90
N LEU A 406 24.02 6.71 40.72
CA LEU A 406 23.71 5.43 40.08
C LEU A 406 23.17 4.39 41.07
N THR A 407 23.63 4.40 42.33
CA THR A 407 23.36 3.31 43.29
C THR A 407 22.95 3.76 44.69
N GLY A 408 23.10 5.05 45.02
CA GLY A 408 23.01 5.57 46.38
C GLY A 408 24.20 5.21 47.29
N GLY A 409 25.19 4.49 46.76
CA GLY A 409 26.40 4.07 47.47
C GLY A 409 27.63 4.95 47.16
N ASN A 410 28.81 4.44 47.53
CA ASN A 410 30.10 5.11 47.32
C ASN A 410 30.95 4.45 46.21
N PRO A 411 32.05 5.09 45.76
CA PRO A 411 32.92 4.57 44.69
C PRO A 411 33.46 3.15 44.94
N SER A 412 33.78 2.82 46.19
CA SER A 412 34.36 1.51 46.55
C SER A 412 33.33 0.38 46.39
N GLU A 413 32.09 0.63 46.84
CA GLU A 413 30.96 -0.28 46.68
C GLU A 413 30.64 -0.51 45.21
N LEU A 414 30.57 0.56 44.40
CA LEU A 414 30.30 0.45 42.97
C LEU A 414 31.40 -0.33 42.24
N ARG A 415 32.68 -0.08 42.55
CA ARG A 415 33.81 -0.85 41.97
C ARG A 415 33.74 -2.32 42.35
N LYS A 416 33.42 -2.63 43.61
CA LYS A 416 33.30 -4.01 44.11
C LYS A 416 32.15 -4.77 43.42
N GLU A 417 31.03 -4.11 43.20
CA GLU A 417 29.88 -4.71 42.51
C GLU A 417 30.17 -4.96 41.03
N CYS A 418 30.72 -3.96 40.33
CA CYS A 418 31.00 -4.04 38.90
C CYS A 418 32.20 -4.93 38.57
N LYS A 419 33.18 -5.08 39.47
CA LYS A 419 34.41 -5.88 39.34
C LYS A 419 35.41 -5.45 38.25
N ASN A 420 34.93 -5.02 37.09
CA ASN A 420 35.73 -4.56 35.95
C ASN A 420 34.93 -3.62 35.02
N SER A 421 35.59 -3.10 33.98
CA SER A 421 34.97 -2.23 32.96
C SER A 421 33.70 -2.84 32.36
N ARG A 422 33.71 -4.14 32.01
CA ARG A 422 32.55 -4.81 31.43
C ARG A 422 31.38 -4.88 32.39
N GLY A 423 31.63 -5.12 33.68
CA GLY A 423 30.56 -5.10 34.69
C GLY A 423 29.98 -3.70 34.89
N LEU A 424 30.79 -2.65 34.83
CA LEU A 424 30.30 -1.27 34.83
C LEU A 424 29.45 -0.99 33.57
N ALA A 425 29.92 -1.39 32.39
CA ALA A 425 29.16 -1.26 31.14
C ALA A 425 27.81 -1.98 31.20
N ARG A 426 27.75 -3.21 31.75
CA ARG A 426 26.48 -3.95 31.96
C ARG A 426 25.55 -3.22 32.91
N LYS A 427 26.10 -2.69 34.01
CA LYS A 427 25.31 -1.97 35.00
C LYS A 427 24.68 -0.72 34.38
N LEU A 428 25.44 0.07 33.63
CA LEU A 428 24.94 1.22 32.89
C LEU A 428 23.97 0.83 31.77
N ALA A 429 24.26 -0.23 31.01
CA ALA A 429 23.38 -0.72 29.95
C ALA A 429 21.99 -1.16 30.45
N ASN A 430 21.90 -1.61 31.70
CA ASN A 430 20.68 -2.05 32.37
C ASN A 430 20.08 -1.00 33.33
N ALA A 431 20.76 0.12 33.57
CA ALA A 431 20.29 1.13 34.50
C ALA A 431 18.98 1.78 34.02
N GLU A 432 18.05 2.00 34.94
CA GLU A 432 16.76 2.66 34.69
C GLU A 432 16.58 3.92 35.55
N PHE A 433 17.65 4.33 36.23
CA PHE A 433 17.68 5.46 37.14
C PHE A 433 19.09 6.06 37.19
N TYR A 434 19.15 7.39 37.16
CA TYR A 434 20.36 8.17 37.45
C TYR A 434 19.97 9.59 37.87
N SER A 435 20.61 10.13 38.91
CA SER A 435 20.44 11.52 39.36
C SER A 435 18.96 11.95 39.52
N ASN A 436 18.20 11.17 40.32
CA ASN A 436 16.77 11.39 40.59
C ASN A 436 15.83 11.34 39.37
N GLN A 437 16.30 10.83 38.23
CA GLN A 437 15.48 10.63 37.04
C GLN A 437 15.36 9.15 36.71
N SER A 438 14.12 8.67 36.58
CA SER A 438 13.84 7.33 36.07
C SER A 438 13.70 7.37 34.55
N PHE A 439 14.24 6.36 33.87
CA PHE A 439 14.22 6.26 32.41
C PHE A 439 14.21 4.81 31.95
N ILE A 440 13.88 4.60 30.67
CA ILE A 440 14.04 3.29 30.02
C ILE A 440 15.53 3.06 29.79
N SER A 441 16.05 1.90 30.21
CA SER A 441 17.46 1.58 30.03
C SER A 441 17.91 1.66 28.58
N ILE A 442 19.17 2.06 28.37
CA ILE A 442 19.72 2.26 27.03
C ILE A 442 19.65 0.97 26.18
N SER A 443 19.85 -0.22 26.78
CA SER A 443 19.66 -1.49 26.06
C SER A 443 18.21 -1.70 25.57
N LYS A 444 17.21 -1.35 26.39
CA LYS A 444 15.79 -1.41 26.01
C LYS A 444 15.43 -0.36 24.96
N LEU A 445 16.00 0.86 25.02
CA LEU A 445 15.76 1.92 24.02
C LEU A 445 16.20 1.51 22.61
N PHE A 446 17.32 0.79 22.50
CA PHE A 446 17.86 0.27 21.24
C PHE A 446 17.39 -1.16 20.90
N ASN A 447 16.56 -1.77 21.76
CA ASN A 447 16.03 -3.13 21.60
C ASN A 447 17.11 -4.20 21.35
N VAL A 448 18.14 -4.18 22.20
CA VAL A 448 19.28 -5.11 22.19
C VAL A 448 19.46 -5.74 23.58
N SER A 449 20.30 -6.77 23.71
CA SER A 449 20.63 -7.32 25.01
C SER A 449 21.51 -6.36 25.81
N VAL A 450 21.46 -6.48 27.15
CA VAL A 450 22.34 -5.75 28.07
C VAL A 450 23.81 -6.02 27.71
N GLU A 451 24.14 -7.27 27.36
CA GLU A 451 25.49 -7.65 26.95
C GLU A 451 25.93 -6.94 25.66
N ALA A 452 25.09 -6.94 24.62
CA ALA A 452 25.42 -6.30 23.35
C ALA A 452 25.65 -4.79 23.52
N MET A 453 24.79 -4.14 24.32
CA MET A 453 24.96 -2.72 24.64
C MET A 453 26.20 -2.45 25.50
N ALA A 454 26.51 -3.32 26.47
CA ALA A 454 27.71 -3.20 27.28
C ALA A 454 28.99 -3.29 26.43
N ILE A 455 29.04 -4.24 25.49
CA ILE A 455 30.13 -4.33 24.50
C ILE A 455 30.25 -3.01 23.73
N ARG A 456 29.12 -2.48 23.23
CA ARG A 456 29.13 -1.24 22.44
C ARG A 456 29.57 -0.01 23.25
N ILE A 457 29.20 0.07 24.52
CA ILE A 457 29.64 1.14 25.44
C ILE A 457 31.17 1.12 25.60
N GLU A 458 31.78 -0.06 25.73
CA GLU A 458 33.23 -0.21 25.78
C GLU A 458 33.90 0.13 24.45
N GLU A 459 33.38 -0.38 23.33
CA GLU A 459 33.91 -0.09 21.98
C GLU A 459 33.93 1.41 21.66
N LEU A 460 32.99 2.17 22.23
CA LEU A 460 32.86 3.61 22.04
C LEU A 460 33.62 4.45 23.08
N ASP A 461 34.36 3.81 23.99
CA ASP A 461 35.15 4.45 25.06
C ASP A 461 34.32 5.38 25.96
N LEU A 462 33.07 4.99 26.28
CA LEU A 462 32.13 5.82 27.05
C LEU A 462 32.28 5.69 28.57
N ILE A 463 33.17 4.81 29.04
CA ILE A 463 33.36 4.53 30.46
C ILE A 463 34.84 4.49 30.80
N GLU A 464 35.14 4.81 32.05
CA GLU A 464 36.45 4.64 32.66
C GLU A 464 36.23 3.99 34.02
N PHE A 465 36.78 2.79 34.20
CA PHE A 465 36.51 1.99 35.38
C PHE A 465 37.24 2.52 36.61
#